data_AF-A0A962MMJ6-F1
#
_entry.id   AF-A0A962MMJ6-F1
#
_cell.length_a   1.000
_cell.length_b   1.000
_cell.length_c   1.000
_cell.angle_alpha   90.00
_cell.angle_beta   90.00
_cell.angle_gamma   90.00
#
_symmetry.space_group_name_H-M   'P 1'
#
loop_
_entity.id
_entity.type
_entity.pdbx_description
1 polymer ?
#
loop_
_entity_poly.entity_id
_entity_poly.type
_entity_poly.pdbx_seq_one_letter_code
_entity_poly.pdbx_strand_id
1 'polypeptide(L)'
;MGRWYLLDENKQPYRDPLNGGTPMTDEMRRVGRDTVGEVEISTVFLGLDHSWNGPRPVLYESMIFGGEHDQYQRRYHTWDE
;
A
#
# COMPACT_ATOMS: atom_id res chain seq x y z
N MET A 1 -2.27 -16.84 -10.17
CA MET A 1 -2.91 -15.58 -10.62
C MET A 1 -2.88 -14.63 -9.43
N GLY A 2 -2.35 -13.40 -9.59
CA GLY A 2 -2.25 -12.45 -8.47
C GLY A 2 -3.63 -12.04 -7.96
N ARG A 3 -3.77 -11.82 -6.64
CA ARG A 3 -5.01 -11.31 -6.03
C ARG A 3 -4.97 -9.78 -6.06
N TRP A 4 -5.98 -9.15 -6.64
CA TRP A 4 -6.11 -7.70 -6.72
C TRP A 4 -7.19 -7.18 -5.79
N TYR A 5 -6.96 -5.99 -5.25
CA TYR A 5 -7.80 -5.33 -4.27
C TYR A 5 -7.95 -3.84 -4.61
N LEU A 6 -9.08 -3.30 -4.21
CA LEU A 6 -9.36 -1.87 -4.18
C LEU A 6 -9.59 -1.46 -2.73
N LEU A 7 -9.49 -0.15 -2.46
CA LEU A 7 -9.73 0.43 -1.15
C LEU A 7 -11.04 1.21 -1.19
N ASP A 8 -11.95 0.94 -0.25
CA ASP A 8 -13.19 1.72 -0.15
C ASP A 8 -13.01 3.01 0.65
N GLU A 9 -14.08 3.81 0.73
CA GLU A 9 -14.11 5.07 1.49
C GLU A 9 -13.87 4.91 2.99
N ASN A 10 -14.13 3.71 3.53
CA ASN A 10 -13.90 3.36 4.94
C ASN A 10 -12.51 2.75 5.17
N LYS A 11 -11.63 2.81 4.15
CA LYS A 11 -10.27 2.27 4.19
C LYS A 11 -10.21 0.75 4.35
N GLN A 12 -11.29 0.06 4.00
CA GLN A 12 -11.37 -1.39 4.02
C GLN A 12 -11.01 -1.95 2.63
N PRO A 13 -9.98 -2.81 2.53
CA PRO A 13 -9.69 -3.48 1.27
C PRO A 13 -10.77 -4.50 0.91
N TYR A 14 -11.15 -4.52 -0.37
CA TYR A 14 -12.02 -5.55 -0.96
C TYR A 14 -11.44 -6.05 -2.28
N ARG A 15 -11.79 -7.27 -2.69
CA ARG A 15 -11.27 -7.85 -3.94
C ARG A 15 -11.76 -7.07 -5.15
N ASP A 16 -10.87 -6.77 -6.09
CA ASP A 16 -11.25 -6.19 -7.37
C ASP A 16 -12.11 -7.19 -8.16
N PRO A 17 -13.37 -6.87 -8.49
CA PRO A 17 -14.22 -7.73 -9.31
C PRO A 17 -13.64 -8.03 -10.70
N LEU A 18 -12.80 -7.13 -11.23
CA LEU A 18 -12.15 -7.28 -12.54
C LEU A 18 -10.72 -7.83 -12.45
N ASN A 19 -10.28 -8.23 -11.25
CA ASN A 19 -8.97 -8.84 -11.00
C ASN A 19 -7.78 -8.08 -11.62
N GLY A 20 -7.70 -6.77 -11.34
CA GLY A 20 -6.70 -5.83 -11.85
C GLY A 20 -7.21 -4.95 -12.99
N GLY A 21 -8.44 -5.15 -13.46
CA GLY A 21 -9.06 -4.36 -14.52
C GLY A 21 -9.70 -3.05 -14.06
N THR A 22 -9.96 -2.89 -12.76
CA THR A 22 -10.50 -1.64 -12.22
C THR A 22 -9.37 -0.64 -11.92
N PRO A 23 -9.42 0.58 -12.46
CA PRO A 23 -8.41 1.59 -12.15
C PRO A 23 -8.55 2.08 -10.71
N MET A 24 -7.43 2.09 -9.96
CA MET A 24 -7.38 2.78 -8.67
C MET A 24 -7.27 4.29 -8.89
N THR A 25 -7.91 5.07 -8.02
CA THR A 25 -7.73 6.52 -7.95
C THR A 25 -6.45 6.89 -7.19
N ASP A 26 -6.00 8.15 -7.30
CA ASP A 26 -4.89 8.64 -6.50
C ASP A 26 -5.21 8.66 -5.00
N GLU A 27 -6.47 8.89 -4.64
CA GLU A 27 -6.95 8.85 -3.25
C GLU A 27 -6.88 7.43 -2.66
N MET A 28 -7.22 6.40 -3.45
CA MET A 28 -7.02 5.01 -3.02
C MET A 28 -5.53 4.69 -2.81
N ARG A 29 -4.65 5.20 -3.67
CA ARG A 29 -3.22 4.89 -3.65
C ARG A 29 -2.46 5.57 -2.52
N ARG A 30 -2.80 6.81 -2.17
CA ARG A 30 -2.04 7.62 -1.19
C ARG A 30 -2.65 7.46 0.20
N VAL A 31 -2.05 6.58 1.00
CA VAL A 31 -2.52 6.24 2.36
C VAL A 31 -2.04 7.26 3.38
N GLY A 32 -0.76 7.62 3.32
CA GLY A 32 -0.16 8.55 4.25
C GLY A 32 1.14 9.14 3.71
N ARG A 33 1.48 10.33 4.20
CA ARG A 33 2.76 10.99 3.92
C ARG A 33 3.19 11.72 5.18
N ASP A 34 4.44 11.56 5.55
CA ASP A 34 5.03 12.23 6.72
C ASP A 34 6.44 12.73 6.38
N THR A 35 6.96 13.62 7.21
CA THR A 35 8.28 14.22 7.03
C THR A 35 8.98 14.37 8.38
N VAL A 36 10.20 13.86 8.46
CA VAL A 36 11.04 13.94 9.67
C VAL A 36 12.36 14.61 9.27
N GLY A 37 12.50 15.90 9.57
CA GLY A 37 13.62 16.70 9.09
C GLY A 37 13.59 16.83 7.56
N GLU A 38 14.65 16.39 6.88
CA GLU A 38 14.74 16.37 5.41
C GLU A 38 14.31 15.03 4.79
N VAL A 39 13.89 14.07 5.62
CA VAL A 39 13.48 12.74 5.19
C VAL A 39 11.97 12.70 4.97
N GLU A 40 11.54 12.16 3.83
CA GLU A 40 10.13 11.94 3.52
C GLU A 40 9.76 10.47 3.68
N ILE A 41 8.58 10.20 4.22
CA ILE A 41 8.01 8.87 4.35
C ILE A 41 6.68 8.86 3.59
N SER A 42 6.53 7.98 2.60
CA SER A 42 5.28 7.82 1.85
C SER A 42 4.73 6.43 2.05
N THR A 43 3.47 6.34 2.45
CA THR A 43 2.72 5.09 2.58
C THR A 43 1.69 5.00 1.47
N VAL A 44 1.69 3.88 0.75
CA VAL A 44 0.81 3.63 -0.38
C VAL A 44 0.00 2.35 -0.22
N PHE A 45 -1.17 2.32 -0.85
CA PHE A 45 -1.93 1.10 -1.09
C PHE A 45 -1.49 0.48 -2.42
N LEU A 46 -1.06 -0.78 -2.38
CA LEU A 46 -0.43 -1.49 -3.50
C LEU A 46 -1.46 -1.98 -4.54
N GLY A 47 -2.67 -2.33 -4.09
CA GLY A 47 -3.71 -2.97 -4.91
C GLY A 47 -3.41 -4.42 -5.30
N LEU A 48 -2.17 -4.74 -5.69
CA LEU A 48 -1.71 -6.12 -5.88
C LEU A 48 -1.21 -6.70 -4.56
N ASP A 49 -1.69 -7.91 -4.23
CA ASP A 49 -1.21 -8.65 -3.07
C ASP A 49 0.24 -9.12 -3.22
N HIS A 50 1.11 -8.56 -2.38
CA HIS A 50 2.55 -8.84 -2.32
C HIS A 50 2.94 -9.97 -1.35
N SER A 51 1.99 -10.71 -0.81
CA SER A 51 2.26 -11.77 0.18
C SER A 51 2.99 -13.01 -0.37
N TRP A 52 3.21 -13.12 -1.69
CA TRP A 52 3.86 -14.25 -2.38
C TRP A 52 3.46 -15.64 -1.82
N ASN A 53 2.13 -15.89 -1.76
CA ASN A 53 1.47 -17.08 -1.18
C ASN A 53 1.28 -17.09 0.34
N GLY A 54 1.49 -15.96 1.01
CA GLY A 54 1.15 -15.80 2.41
C GLY A 54 -0.35 -15.93 2.71
N PRO A 55 -0.72 -16.30 3.95
CA PRO A 55 -2.11 -16.51 4.34
C PRO A 55 -2.92 -15.22 4.36
N ARG A 56 -2.26 -14.07 4.59
CA ARG A 56 -2.87 -12.74 4.62
C ARG A 56 -2.28 -11.87 3.50
N PRO A 57 -3.11 -11.10 2.80
CA PRO A 57 -2.62 -10.24 1.73
C PRO A 57 -1.70 -9.15 2.30
N VAL A 58 -0.71 -8.75 1.53
CA VAL A 58 0.16 -7.59 1.83
C VAL A 58 -0.22 -6.49 0.87
N LEU A 59 -0.82 -5.41 1.39
CA LEU A 59 -1.52 -4.42 0.59
C LEU A 59 -1.02 -3.00 0.80
N TYR A 60 -0.14 -2.79 1.77
CA TYR A 60 0.38 -1.47 2.11
C TYR A 60 1.90 -1.50 2.15
N GLU A 61 2.53 -0.39 1.77
CA GLU A 61 3.98 -0.22 1.84
C GLU A 61 4.31 1.23 2.21
N SER A 62 5.14 1.40 3.25
CA SER A 62 5.85 2.65 3.52
C SER A 62 7.23 2.59 2.91
N MET A 63 7.65 3.68 2.25
CA MET A 63 9.01 3.87 1.75
C MET A 63 9.58 5.19 2.28
N ILE A 64 10.84 5.13 2.68
CA ILE A 64 11.64 6.30 3.11
C ILE A 64 12.40 6.87 1.91
N PHE A 65 12.40 8.20 1.77
CA PHE A 65 13.14 8.95 0.77
C PHE A 65 14.09 9.93 1.46
N GLY A 66 15.40 9.80 1.18
CA GLY A 66 16.47 10.58 1.77
C GLY A 66 16.98 10.05 3.12
N GLY A 67 18.07 10.67 3.60
CA GLY A 67 18.70 10.33 4.88
C GLY A 67 19.44 8.99 4.88
N GLU A 68 19.78 8.50 6.08
CA GLU A 68 20.53 7.24 6.27
C GLU A 68 19.73 6.00 5.88
N HIS A 69 18.40 6.06 5.98
CA HIS A 69 17.49 4.94 5.70
C HIS A 69 16.80 5.07 4.33
N ASP A 70 17.40 5.81 3.39
CA ASP A 70 16.86 5.97 2.04
C ASP A 70 16.51 4.60 1.41
N GLN A 71 15.36 4.54 0.74
CA GLN A 71 14.78 3.35 0.11
C GLN A 71 14.39 2.21 1.05
N TYR A 72 14.52 2.38 2.37
CA TYR A 72 13.96 1.42 3.32
C TYR A 72 12.45 1.29 3.10
N GLN A 73 11.99 0.04 3.02
CA GLN A 73 10.59 -0.32 2.79
C GLN A 73 10.07 -1.16 3.94
N ARG A 74 8.84 -0.89 4.34
CA ARG A 74 8.10 -1.74 5.28
C ARG A 74 6.70 -1.98 4.76
N ARG A 75 6.24 -3.23 4.84
CA ARG A 75 4.95 -3.67 4.31
C ARG A 75 4.00 -4.09 5.41
N TYR A 76 2.71 -3.89 5.16
CA TYR A 76 1.65 -4.12 6.14
C TYR A 76 0.44 -4.83 5.51
N HIS A 77 -0.37 -5.43 6.37
CA HIS A 77 -1.54 -6.21 5.96
C HIS A 77 -2.84 -5.41 6.06
N THR A 78 -2.89 -4.45 6.99
CA THR A 78 -4.08 -3.68 7.33
C THR A 78 -3.79 -2.18 7.38
N TRP A 79 -4.85 -1.36 7.39
CA TRP A 79 -4.75 0.11 7.41
C TRP A 79 -4.20 0.66 8.73
N ASP A 80 -4.49 0.01 9.86
CA ASP A 80 -4.17 0.51 11.21
C ASP A 80 -2.78 0.07 11.74
N GLU A 81 -2.01 -0.70 10.95
CA GLU A 81 -0.63 -1.12 11.27
C GLU A 81 0.41 -0.07 10.89
#